data_AF-X1D8L5-F1
#
_entry.id   AF-X1D8L5-F1
#
_cell.length_a   1.000
_cell.length_b   1.000
_cell.length_c   1.000
_cell.angle_alpha   90.00
_cell.angle_beta   90.00
_cell.angle_gamma   90.00
#
_symmetry.space_group_name_H-M   'P 1'
#
loop_
_entity.id
_entity.type
_entity.pdbx_description
1 polymer ?
#
loop_
_entity_poly.entity_id
_entity_poly.type
_entity_poly.pdbx_seq_one_letter_code
_entity_poly.pdbx_strand_id
1 'polypeptide(L)'
;NVLPKKGRLETNIAAFPEELPKRLMEAFSIEGSLICDPFLGSGTTMKIARDFQRNSIGVEILPELEHIIRKKTGFSDEKLDRYFDKSELKIEIISPSDYQDRNTLDEDFAVKLHFFY
;
A
#
# COMPACT_ATOMS: atom_id res chain seq x y z
N ASN A 1 -20.32 -9.88 7.31
CA ASN A 1 -20.22 -9.32 8.68
C ASN A 1 -19.80 -7.85 8.53
N VAL A 2 -20.74 -6.91 8.69
CA VAL A 2 -20.58 -5.48 8.34
C VAL A 2 -20.32 -4.57 9.56
N LEU A 3 -20.02 -5.17 10.72
CA LEU A 3 -19.70 -4.41 11.93
C LEU A 3 -18.19 -4.17 12.04
N PRO A 4 -17.73 -2.93 12.29
CA PRO A 4 -16.32 -2.67 12.57
C PRO A 4 -15.92 -3.40 13.86
N LYS A 5 -14.96 -4.31 13.76
CA LYS A 5 -14.40 -5.01 14.92
C LYS A 5 -13.59 -4.01 15.75
N LYS A 6 -14.05 -3.70 16.98
CA LYS A 6 -13.31 -2.86 17.95
C LYS A 6 -11.90 -3.43 18.18
N GLY A 7 -10.89 -2.55 18.14
CA GLY A 7 -9.49 -2.90 18.41
C GLY A 7 -8.57 -3.03 17.18
N ARG A 8 -9.05 -2.72 15.97
CA ARG A 8 -8.18 -2.58 14.78
C ARG A 8 -7.48 -1.23 14.81
N LEU A 9 -6.23 -1.19 14.35
CA LEU A 9 -5.48 0.06 14.09
C LEU A 9 -6.23 1.00 13.12
N GLU A 10 -7.20 0.45 12.38
CA GLU A 10 -8.03 1.10 11.37
C GLU A 10 -9.33 1.69 11.91
N THR A 11 -9.47 1.84 13.23
CA THR A 11 -10.69 2.45 13.79
C THR A 11 -10.73 3.90 13.32
N ASN A 12 -11.69 4.24 12.44
CA ASN A 12 -11.84 5.49 11.65
C ASN A 12 -11.29 5.48 10.20
N ILE A 13 -10.76 4.35 9.71
CA ILE A 13 -10.39 4.21 8.30
C ILE A 13 -11.52 3.50 7.56
N ALA A 14 -11.96 4.06 6.44
CA ALA A 14 -12.92 3.44 5.54
C ALA A 14 -12.25 2.32 4.71
N ALA A 15 -11.79 1.25 5.37
CA ALA A 15 -11.18 0.12 4.70
C ALA A 15 -12.24 -0.74 3.99
N PHE A 16 -12.04 -1.00 2.69
CA PHE A 16 -12.84 -1.98 1.95
C PHE A 16 -12.39 -3.43 2.29
N PRO A 17 -13.27 -4.43 2.12
CA PRO A 17 -12.92 -5.83 2.38
C PRO A 17 -11.86 -6.35 1.40
N GLU A 18 -10.91 -7.16 1.88
CA GLU A 18 -9.83 -7.77 1.08
C GLU A 18 -10.31 -8.59 -0.13
N GLU A 19 -11.53 -9.13 -0.08
CA GLU A 19 -12.11 -9.88 -1.20
C GLU A 19 -12.33 -9.01 -2.44
N LEU A 20 -12.55 -7.70 -2.27
CA LEU A 20 -12.77 -6.78 -3.37
C LEU A 20 -11.51 -6.62 -4.27
N PRO A 21 -10.35 -6.16 -3.76
CA PRO A 21 -9.14 -6.06 -4.57
C PRO A 21 -8.68 -7.44 -5.06
N LYS A 22 -8.91 -8.51 -4.30
CA LYS A 22 -8.56 -9.87 -4.71
C LYS A 22 -9.24 -10.25 -6.02
N ARG A 23 -10.57 -10.09 -6.10
CA ARG A 23 -11.34 -10.40 -7.32
C ARG A 23 -10.90 -9.54 -8.51
N LEU A 24 -10.62 -8.26 -8.26
CA LEU A 24 -10.15 -7.35 -9.31
C LEU A 24 -8.77 -7.77 -9.83
N MET A 25 -7.84 -8.14 -8.94
CA MET A 25 -6.50 -8.59 -9.35
C MET A 25 -6.52 -9.93 -10.06
N GLU A 26 -7.34 -10.88 -9.60
CA GLU A 26 -7.54 -12.17 -10.29
C GLU A 26 -8.10 -11.99 -11.70
N ALA A 27 -9.03 -11.05 -11.88
CA ALA A 27 -9.70 -10.81 -13.17
C ALA A 27 -8.87 -9.95 -14.15
N PHE A 28 -8.06 -9.01 -13.64
CA PHE A 28 -7.47 -7.95 -14.46
C PHE A 28 -5.94 -7.85 -14.39
N SER A 29 -5.26 -8.76 -13.69
CA SER A 29 -3.80 -8.73 -13.57
C SER A 29 -3.16 -10.12 -13.58
N ILE A 30 -1.94 -10.20 -14.10
CA ILE A 30 -1.08 -11.38 -14.01
C ILE A 30 0.08 -11.12 -13.04
N GLU A 31 0.80 -12.17 -12.66
CA GLU A 31 2.00 -12.05 -11.82
C GLU A 31 2.99 -11.03 -12.41
N GLY A 32 3.61 -10.23 -11.54
CA GLY A 32 4.49 -9.12 -11.93
C GLY A 32 3.78 -7.87 -12.51
N SER A 33 2.45 -7.88 -12.69
CA SER A 33 1.72 -6.67 -13.12
C SER A 33 1.83 -5.54 -12.09
N LEU A 34 1.77 -4.29 -12.56
CA LEU A 34 1.73 -3.10 -11.70
C LEU A 34 0.29 -2.71 -11.36
N ILE A 35 -0.02 -2.66 -10.07
CA ILE A 35 -1.27 -2.16 -9.50
C ILE A 35 -1.06 -0.73 -9.00
N CYS A 36 -1.98 0.17 -9.30
CA CYS A 36 -1.93 1.56 -8.83
C CYS A 36 -3.17 1.87 -7.98
N ASP A 37 -2.97 2.38 -6.77
CA ASP A 37 -4.03 2.85 -5.87
C ASP A 37 -3.75 4.30 -5.42
N PRO A 38 -4.36 5.31 -6.06
CA PRO A 38 -4.13 6.70 -5.71
C PRO A 38 -4.73 7.12 -4.36
N PHE A 39 -5.55 6.27 -3.73
CA PHE A 39 -6.19 6.52 -2.44
C PHE A 39 -6.01 5.31 -1.52
N LEU A 40 -4.75 5.02 -1.21
CA LEU A 40 -4.30 3.76 -0.62
C LEU A 40 -4.95 3.47 0.74
N GLY A 41 -5.30 4.49 1.51
CA GLY A 41 -5.91 4.35 2.83
C GLY A 41 -5.03 3.52 3.75
N SER A 42 -5.62 2.48 4.34
CA SER A 42 -4.90 1.56 5.23
C SER A 42 -3.94 0.58 4.53
N GLY A 43 -3.83 0.60 3.20
CA GLY A 43 -2.91 -0.25 2.46
C GLY A 43 -3.47 -1.61 1.99
N THR A 44 -4.80 -1.78 1.96
CA THR A 44 -5.42 -3.07 1.62
C THR A 44 -5.10 -3.51 0.18
N THR A 45 -5.17 -2.61 -0.81
CA THR A 45 -4.81 -2.94 -2.21
C THR A 45 -3.40 -3.50 -2.30
N MET A 46 -2.46 -2.82 -1.66
CA MET A 46 -1.06 -3.19 -1.66
C MET A 46 -0.75 -4.51 -0.96
N LYS A 47 -1.39 -4.77 0.18
CA LYS A 47 -1.29 -6.05 0.87
C LYS A 47 -1.69 -7.18 -0.06
N ILE A 48 -2.81 -7.02 -0.78
CA ILE A 48 -3.31 -8.04 -1.70
C ILE A 48 -2.45 -8.15 -2.96
N ALA A 49 -1.93 -7.03 -3.49
CA ALA A 49 -0.97 -7.06 -4.60
C ALA A 49 0.26 -7.91 -4.22
N ARG A 50 0.80 -7.70 -3.02
CA ARG A 50 1.91 -8.50 -2.49
C ARG A 50 1.57 -9.99 -2.39
N ASP A 51 0.44 -10.33 -1.76
CA ASP A 51 0.00 -11.72 -1.61
C ASP A 51 -0.15 -12.42 -2.96
N PHE A 52 -0.52 -11.66 -3.99
CA PHE A 52 -0.68 -12.13 -5.35
C PHE A 52 0.60 -12.04 -6.19
N GLN A 53 1.73 -11.63 -5.64
CA GLN A 53 2.95 -11.45 -6.42
C GLN A 53 2.84 -10.41 -7.56
N ARG A 54 2.24 -9.27 -7.26
CA ARG A 54 2.14 -8.11 -8.15
C ARG A 54 2.95 -6.95 -7.60
N ASN A 55 3.38 -6.10 -8.52
CA ASN A 55 3.97 -4.81 -8.20
C ASN A 55 2.85 -3.84 -7.80
N SER A 56 3.10 -2.91 -6.88
CA SER A 56 2.06 -1.94 -6.51
C SER A 56 2.61 -0.61 -6.05
N ILE A 57 2.02 0.46 -6.60
CA ILE A 57 2.20 1.86 -6.17
C ILE A 57 0.92 2.29 -5.46
N GLY A 58 1.06 2.93 -4.30
CA GLY A 58 -0.05 3.60 -3.64
C GLY A 58 0.25 5.07 -3.37
N VAL A 59 -0.78 5.88 -3.16
CA VAL A 59 -0.63 7.25 -2.65
C VAL A 59 -1.59 7.42 -1.49
N GLU A 60 -1.10 7.96 -0.39
CA GLU A 60 -1.89 8.26 0.79
C GLU A 60 -1.39 9.58 1.38
N ILE A 61 -2.30 10.54 1.48
CA ILE A 61 -2.01 11.91 1.89
C ILE A 61 -1.89 12.03 3.41
N LEU A 62 -2.54 11.14 4.16
CA LEU A 62 -2.56 11.13 5.63
C LEU A 62 -1.30 10.45 6.20
N PRO A 63 -0.29 11.22 6.68
CA PRO A 63 0.97 10.65 7.17
C PRO A 63 0.78 9.74 8.38
N GLU A 64 -0.27 9.93 9.19
CA GLU A 64 -0.59 9.08 10.33
C GLU A 64 -0.90 7.62 9.95
N LEU A 65 -1.24 7.37 8.67
CA LEU A 65 -1.50 6.03 8.16
C LEU A 65 -0.22 5.27 7.79
N GLU A 66 0.94 5.92 7.72
CA GLU A 66 2.20 5.29 7.30
C GLU A 66 2.50 4.03 8.11
N HIS A 67 2.46 4.13 9.45
CA HIS A 67 2.74 2.98 10.32
C HIS A 67 1.74 1.84 10.10
N ILE A 68 0.47 2.17 9.86
CA ILE A 68 -0.60 1.20 9.60
C ILE A 68 -0.36 0.50 8.27
N ILE A 69 -0.05 1.26 7.22
CA ILE A 69 0.26 0.74 5.88
C ILE A 69 1.46 -0.21 5.97
N ARG A 70 2.58 0.21 6.58
CA ARG A 70 3.79 -0.62 6.73
C ARG A 70 3.51 -1.92 7.46
N LYS A 71 2.74 -1.86 8.54
CA LYS A 71 2.38 -3.05 9.31
C LYS A 71 1.46 -3.98 8.53
N LYS A 72 0.45 -3.44 7.85
CA LYS A 72 -0.52 -4.24 7.07
C LYS A 72 0.12 -4.93 5.88
N THR A 73 0.95 -4.19 5.15
CA THR A 73 1.67 -4.67 3.97
C THR A 73 2.83 -5.59 4.33
N GLY A 74 3.20 -5.70 5.62
CA GLY A 74 4.26 -6.57 6.11
C GLY A 74 5.67 -6.06 5.82
N PHE A 75 5.83 -4.75 5.69
CA PHE A 75 7.12 -4.07 5.49
C PHE A 75 7.82 -3.69 6.80
N SER A 76 7.16 -3.88 7.94
CA SER A 76 7.75 -3.67 9.26
C SER A 76 8.41 -4.92 9.84
N ASP A 77 8.32 -6.07 9.17
CA ASP A 77 8.74 -7.37 9.68
C ASP A 77 10.04 -7.85 8.99
N GLU A 78 11.17 -7.70 9.67
CA GLU A 78 12.49 -8.20 9.23
C GLU A 78 12.51 -9.71 8.92
N LYS A 79 11.51 -10.47 9.42
CA LYS A 79 11.34 -11.89 9.13
C LYS A 79 10.74 -12.17 7.75
N LEU A 80 9.87 -11.30 7.25
CA LEU A 80 9.27 -11.42 5.91
C LEU A 80 10.29 -11.05 4.82
N ASP A 81 11.22 -10.15 5.15
CA ASP A 81 12.38 -9.75 4.31
C ASP A 81 13.37 -10.89 4.02
N ARG A 82 13.23 -12.06 4.65
CA ARG A 82 14.07 -13.24 4.39
C ARG A 82 13.54 -14.14 3.28
N TYR A 83 12.25 -14.06 2.97
CA TYR A 83 11.61 -14.91 1.95
C TYR A 83 11.52 -14.24 0.59
N PHE A 84 11.67 -12.92 0.55
CA PHE A 84 11.75 -12.13 -0.68
C PHE A 84 13.17 -11.59 -0.81
N ASP A 85 13.73 -11.61 -2.02
CA ASP A 85 15.05 -11.03 -2.26
C ASP A 85 14.98 -9.51 -1.99
N LYS A 86 15.87 -9.01 -1.13
CA LYS A 86 15.93 -7.59 -0.75
C LYS A 86 16.23 -6.69 -1.95
N SER A 87 16.76 -7.22 -3.06
CA SER A 87 16.98 -6.46 -4.29
C SER A 87 15.68 -6.01 -4.97
N GLU A 88 14.58 -6.72 -4.74
CA GLU A 88 13.33 -6.58 -5.50
C GLU A 88 12.26 -5.75 -4.78
N LEU A 89 12.48 -5.39 -3.51
CA LEU A 89 11.55 -4.61 -2.70
C LEU A 89 12.07 -3.19 -2.47
N LYS A 90 11.42 -2.20 -3.09
CA LYS A 90 11.71 -0.78 -2.89
C LYS A 90 10.48 -0.07 -2.35
N ILE A 91 10.57 0.40 -1.11
CA ILE A 91 9.64 1.39 -0.58
C ILE A 91 10.26 2.76 -0.75
N GLU A 92 9.63 3.60 -1.54
CA GLU A 92 9.99 5.00 -1.70
C GLU A 92 8.88 5.84 -1.07
N ILE A 93 9.06 6.24 0.18
CA ILE A 93 8.16 7.26 0.76
C ILE A 93 8.62 8.60 0.22
N ILE A 94 7.75 9.23 -0.56
CA ILE A 94 7.97 10.55 -1.12
C ILE A 94 7.22 11.52 -0.22
N SER A 95 7.99 12.32 0.52
CA SER A 95 7.43 13.42 1.29
C SER A 95 7.08 14.59 0.37
N PRO A 96 6.16 15.49 0.76
CA PRO A 96 5.89 16.71 0.01
C PRO A 96 7.16 17.54 -0.25
N SER A 97 8.14 17.48 0.65
CA SER A 97 9.45 18.14 0.49
C SER A 97 10.31 17.59 -0.65
N ASP A 98 10.03 16.39 -1.15
CA ASP A 98 10.76 15.75 -2.24
C ASP A 98 10.23 16.16 -3.64
N TYR A 99 9.05 16.80 -3.72
CA TYR A 99 8.53 17.41 -4.95
C TYR A 99 9.08 18.82 -5.14
N GLN A 100 9.98 18.99 -6.13
CA GLN A 100 10.66 20.27 -6.39
C GLN A 100 9.84 21.30 -7.19
N ASP A 101 8.67 20.95 -7.73
CA ASP A 101 7.89 21.86 -8.57
C ASP A 101 6.62 22.34 -7.85
N ARG A 102 6.79 23.42 -7.08
CA ARG A 102 5.69 24.08 -6.35
C ARG A 102 4.92 25.00 -7.28
N ASN A 103 3.96 24.45 -8.01
CA ASN A 103 2.79 25.21 -8.43
C ASN A 103 1.64 24.23 -8.61
N THR A 104 0.65 24.32 -7.72
CA THR A 104 -0.59 23.52 -7.67
C THR A 104 -0.45 22.04 -7.30
N LEU A 105 -0.39 21.76 -6.00
CA LEU A 105 -1.43 21.06 -5.21
C LEU A 105 -0.87 20.84 -3.79
N ASP A 106 -1.78 20.75 -2.82
CA ASP A 106 -1.57 20.87 -1.38
C ASP A 106 -0.58 19.84 -0.77
N GLU A 107 -0.32 20.01 0.53
CA GLU A 107 0.65 19.34 1.42
C GLU A 107 0.55 17.78 1.50
N ASP A 108 0.50 17.09 0.38
CA ASP A 108 0.12 15.68 0.29
C ASP A 108 1.34 14.74 0.29
N PHE A 109 1.44 13.88 1.30
CA PHE A 109 2.41 12.77 1.33
C PHE A 109 2.07 11.74 0.25
N ALA A 110 3.09 11.07 -0.29
CA ALA A 110 2.90 9.97 -1.25
C ALA A 110 3.76 8.76 -0.87
N VAL A 111 3.15 7.59 -0.75
CA VAL A 111 3.86 6.35 -0.40
C VAL A 111 4.08 5.50 -1.64
N LYS A 112 5.09 5.86 -2.45
CA LYS A 112 5.40 5.15 -3.69
C LYS A 112 6.11 3.84 -3.41
N LEU A 113 5.41 2.74 -3.65
CA LEU A 113 5.95 1.42 -3.43
C LEU A 113 6.26 0.74 -4.76
N HIS A 114 7.35 0.00 -4.81
CA HIS A 114 7.81 -0.74 -5.96
C HIS A 114 8.19 -2.13 -5.47
N PHE A 115 7.41 -3.11 -5.90
CA PHE A 115 7.90 -4.48 -5.93
C PHE A 115 8.43 -4.71 -7.34
N PHE A 116 9.42 -5.55 -7.45
CA PHE A 116 9.84 -6.18 -8.68
C PHE A 116 9.73 -7.70 -8.42
N TYR A 117 9.38 -8.46 -9.45
CA TYR A 117 9.31 -9.92 -9.43
C TYR A 117 10.21 -10.43 -10.55
#